data_AF-A0A7C2RPJ4-F1
#
_entry.id   AF-A0A7C2RPJ4-F1
#
_cell.length_a   1.000
_cell.length_b   1.000
_cell.length_c   1.000
_cell.angle_alpha   90.00
_cell.angle_beta   90.00
_cell.angle_gamma   90.00
#
_symmetry.space_group_name_H-M   'P 1'
#
loop_
_entity.id
_entity.type
_entity.pdbx_description
1 polymer ?
#
loop_
_entity_poly.entity_id
_entity_poly.type
_entity_poly.pdbx_seq_one_letter_code
_entity_poly.pdbx_strand_id
1 'polypeptide(L)'
;MSVEEATADAIVRALLSLYSWLVSLITGILQQTILKDNPELARDYGSAITLLISLTAVYLIAVLISAFRRILGILIAIGWIVLILAIILRTFR
;
A
#
# COMPACT_ATOMS: atom_id res chain seq x y z
N MET A 1 23.28 -8.59 -15.45
CA MET A 1 22.11 -7.92 -14.87
C MET A 1 22.56 -6.55 -14.42
N SER A 2 21.98 -5.49 -14.98
CA SER A 2 22.31 -4.12 -14.57
C SER A 2 21.71 -3.81 -13.20
N VAL A 3 22.25 -2.80 -12.50
CA VAL A 3 21.71 -2.34 -11.21
C VAL A 3 20.25 -1.89 -11.37
N GLU A 4 19.91 -1.34 -12.53
CA GLU A 4 18.56 -0.90 -12.88
C GLU A 4 17.58 -2.08 -12.99
N GLU A 5 17.96 -3.14 -13.70
CA GLU A 5 17.17 -4.38 -13.82
C GLU A 5 16.93 -5.04 -12.46
N ALA A 6 17.96 -5.10 -11.61
CA ALA A 6 17.86 -5.68 -10.28
C ALA A 6 16.87 -4.90 -9.39
N THR A 7 16.86 -3.57 -9.51
CA THR A 7 15.98 -2.69 -8.74
C THR A 7 14.53 -2.82 -9.19
N ALA A 8 14.29 -2.86 -10.51
CA ALA A 8 12.96 -3.05 -11.07
C ALA A 8 12.36 -4.39 -10.64
N ASP A 9 13.13 -5.48 -10.73
CA ASP A 9 12.70 -6.81 -10.29
C ASP A 9 12.38 -6.84 -8.79
N ALA A 10 13.20 -6.20 -7.95
CA ALA A 10 12.96 -6.10 -6.52
C ALA A 10 11.64 -5.38 -6.20
N ILE A 11 11.35 -4.27 -6.89
CA ILE A 11 10.11 -3.50 -6.71
C ILE A 11 8.89 -4.34 -7.12
N VAL A 12 8.95 -5.00 -8.28
CA VAL A 12 7.86 -5.85 -8.76
C VAL A 12 7.58 -6.98 -7.77
N ARG A 13 8.62 -7.68 -7.29
CA ARG A 13 8.48 -8.75 -6.29
C ARG A 13 7.87 -8.25 -4.99
N ALA A 14 8.30 -7.09 -4.50
CA ALA A 14 7.75 -6.49 -3.29
C ALA A 14 6.26 -6.16 -3.45
N LEU A 15 5.86 -5.57 -4.59
CA LEU A 15 4.46 -5.26 -4.88
C LEU A 15 3.61 -6.53 -5.02
N LEU A 16 4.10 -7.55 -5.71
CA LEU A 16 3.40 -8.83 -5.85
C LEU A 16 3.24 -9.57 -4.51
N SER A 17 4.27 -9.53 -3.67
CA SER A 17 4.23 -10.08 -2.32
C SER A 17 3.16 -9.38 -1.47
N LEU A 18 3.15 -8.04 -1.49
CA LEU A 18 2.16 -7.24 -0.77
C LEU A 18 0.73 -7.49 -1.27
N TYR A 19 0.53 -7.53 -2.60
CA TYR A 19 -0.76 -7.86 -3.21
C TYR A 19 -1.24 -9.24 -2.78
N SER A 20 -0.39 -10.26 -2.89
CA SER A 20 -0.75 -11.64 -2.54
C SER A 20 -1.07 -11.78 -1.05
N TRP A 21 -0.31 -11.10 -0.19
CA TRP A 21 -0.59 -11.03 1.24
C TRP A 21 -1.94 -10.38 1.54
N LEU A 22 -2.27 -9.25 0.90
CA LEU A 22 -3.57 -8.59 1.07
C LEU A 22 -4.73 -9.46 0.60
N VAL A 23 -4.61 -10.08 -0.57
CA VAL A 23 -5.63 -11.01 -1.09
C VAL A 23 -5.86 -12.15 -0.10
N SER A 24 -4.78 -12.75 0.41
CA SER A 24 -4.85 -13.83 1.40
C SER A 24 -5.52 -13.37 2.70
N LEU A 25 -5.17 -12.19 3.20
CA LEU A 25 -5.78 -11.62 4.40
C LEU A 25 -7.28 -11.38 4.24
N ILE A 26 -7.70 -10.70 3.18
CA ILE A 26 -9.11 -10.39 2.95
C ILE A 26 -9.91 -11.68 2.75
N THR A 27 -9.35 -12.63 2.00
CA THR A 27 -9.94 -13.96 1.82
C THR A 27 -10.09 -14.68 3.16
N GLY A 28 -9.05 -14.67 4.00
CA GLY A 28 -9.07 -15.28 5.32
C GLY A 28 -10.12 -14.66 6.25
N ILE A 29 -10.27 -13.33 6.23
CA ILE A 29 -11.31 -12.64 7.00
C ILE A 29 -12.70 -13.07 6.54
N LEU A 30 -12.96 -13.07 5.23
CA LEU A 30 -14.25 -13.47 4.66
C LEU A 30 -14.57 -14.94 4.95
N GLN A 31 -13.57 -15.81 4.84
CA GLN A 31 -13.66 -17.23 5.15
C GLN A 31 -13.94 -17.50 6.62
N GLN A 32 -13.41 -16.70 7.54
CA GLN A 32 -13.63 -16.88 8.98
C GLN A 32 -14.93 -16.24 9.47
N THR A 33 -15.57 -15.41 8.65
CA THR A 33 -16.79 -14.67 9.00
C THR A 33 -17.97 -15.16 8.14
N ILE A 34 -18.40 -14.35 7.17
CA ILE A 34 -19.65 -14.52 6.42
C ILE A 34 -19.69 -15.83 5.63
N LEU A 35 -18.56 -16.25 5.03
CA LEU A 35 -18.51 -17.46 4.21
C LEU A 35 -18.52 -18.75 5.03
N LYS A 36 -18.10 -18.70 6.30
CA LYS A 36 -18.20 -19.83 7.22
C LYS A 36 -19.66 -20.11 7.60
N ASP A 37 -20.39 -19.04 7.87
CA ASP A 37 -21.76 -19.13 8.35
C ASP A 37 -22.76 -19.42 7.23
N ASN A 38 -22.43 -19.06 5.97
CA ASN A 38 -23.29 -19.25 4.80
C ASN A 38 -22.50 -19.78 3.58
N PRO A 39 -22.25 -21.10 3.49
CA PRO A 39 -21.44 -21.69 2.43
C PRO A 39 -22.07 -21.54 1.02
N GLU A 40 -23.39 -21.34 0.93
CA GLU A 40 -24.09 -21.09 -0.33
C GLU A 40 -23.64 -19.77 -0.99
N LEU A 41 -23.30 -18.75 -0.20
CA LEU A 41 -22.80 -17.48 -0.73
C LEU A 41 -21.44 -17.64 -1.42
N ALA A 42 -20.59 -18.52 -0.89
CA ALA A 42 -19.30 -18.84 -1.50
C ALA A 42 -19.49 -19.53 -2.86
N ARG A 43 -20.51 -20.39 -2.96
CA ARG A 43 -20.84 -21.14 -4.17
C ARG A 43 -21.43 -20.24 -5.24
N ASP A 44 -22.38 -19.38 -4.88
CA ASP A 44 -23.15 -18.60 -5.84
C ASP A 44 -22.43 -17.31 -6.26
N TYR A 45 -21.68 -16.69 -5.35
CA TYR A 45 -21.04 -15.39 -5.57
C TYR A 45 -19.50 -15.45 -5.55
N GLY A 46 -18.90 -16.64 -5.47
CA GLY A 46 -17.45 -16.79 -5.33
C GLY A 46 -16.62 -16.06 -6.37
N SER A 47 -17.08 -16.04 -7.64
CA SER A 47 -16.40 -15.30 -8.71
C SER A 47 -16.43 -13.78 -8.49
N ALA A 48 -17.59 -13.23 -8.15
CA ALA A 48 -17.75 -11.81 -7.86
C ALA A 48 -16.97 -11.39 -6.61
N ILE A 49 -16.99 -12.21 -5.56
CA ILE A 49 -16.24 -12.00 -4.33
C ILE A 49 -14.73 -11.98 -4.62
N THR A 50 -14.22 -12.94 -5.40
CA THR A 50 -12.81 -13.00 -5.78
C THR A 50 -12.37 -11.73 -6.52
N LEU A 51 -13.17 -11.27 -7.48
CA LEU A 51 -12.90 -10.02 -8.19
C LEU A 51 -12.86 -8.82 -7.23
N LEU A 52 -13.84 -8.72 -6.33
CA LEU A 52 -13.89 -7.63 -5.35
C LEU A 52 -12.70 -7.67 -4.38
N ILE A 53 -12.25 -8.85 -3.96
CA ILE A 53 -11.05 -9.01 -3.14
C ILE A 53 -9.83 -8.49 -3.89
N SER A 54 -9.64 -8.89 -5.15
CA SER A 54 -8.53 -8.41 -5.99
C SER A 54 -8.56 -6.90 -6.17
N LEU A 55 -9.73 -6.32 -6.49
CA LEU A 55 -9.90 -4.88 -6.64
C LEU A 55 -9.62 -4.13 -5.32
N THR A 56 -10.08 -4.68 -4.20
CA THR A 56 -9.84 -4.11 -2.86
C THR A 56 -8.35 -4.14 -2.51
N ALA A 57 -7.65 -5.23 -2.80
CA ALA A 57 -6.21 -5.32 -2.56
C ALA A 57 -5.43 -4.25 -3.36
N VAL A 58 -5.75 -4.08 -4.65
CA VAL A 58 -5.14 -3.03 -5.48
C VAL A 58 -5.45 -1.64 -4.93
N TYR A 59 -6.70 -1.37 -4.56
CA TYR A 59 -7.11 -0.10 -3.96
C TYR A 59 -6.32 0.21 -2.68
N LEU A 60 -6.17 -0.76 -1.77
CA LEU A 60 -5.42 -0.59 -0.53
C LEU A 60 -3.94 -0.28 -0.77
N ILE A 61 -3.31 -0.93 -1.76
CA ILE A 61 -1.92 -0.62 -2.16
C ILE A 61 -1.82 0.84 -2.62
N ALA A 62 -2.74 1.27 -3.48
CA ALA A 62 -2.76 2.65 -3.97
C ALA A 62 -2.96 3.67 -2.84
N VAL A 63 -3.86 3.38 -1.90
CA VAL A 63 -4.10 4.21 -0.71
C VAL A 63 -2.84 4.29 0.16
N LEU A 64 -2.14 3.18 0.39
CA LEU A 64 -0.91 3.14 1.17
C LEU A 64 0.18 4.02 0.54
N ILE A 65 0.38 3.90 -0.77
CA ILE A 65 1.35 4.72 -1.52
C ILE A 65 0.97 6.20 -1.43
N SER A 66 -0.32 6.53 -1.56
CA SER A 66 -0.82 7.90 -1.46
C SER A 66 -0.61 8.50 -0.06
N ALA A 67 -0.92 7.73 0.98
CA ALA A 67 -0.71 8.13 2.37
C ALA A 67 0.78 8.36 2.67
N PHE A 68 1.64 7.44 2.23
CA PHE A 68 3.09 7.58 2.37
C PHE A 68 3.62 8.84 1.68
N ARG A 69 3.18 9.10 0.44
CA ARG A 69 3.53 10.33 -0.30
C ARG A 69 3.14 11.59 0.47
N ARG A 70 1.95 11.62 1.08
CA ARG A 70 1.49 12.75 1.88
C ARG A 70 2.39 12.99 3.10
N ILE A 71 2.75 11.92 3.83
CA ILE A 71 3.62 12.01 5.01
C ILE A 71 5.01 12.51 4.61
N LEU A 72 5.61 11.94 3.56
CA LEU A 72 6.91 12.38 3.05
C LEU A 72 6.89 13.85 2.65
N GLY A 73 5.84 14.32 1.97
CA GLY A 73 5.72 15.73 1.60
C GLY A 73 5.74 16.66 2.81
N ILE A 74 5.05 16.30 3.89
CA ILE A 74 5.04 17.07 5.14
C ILE A 74 6.43 17.08 5.78
N LEU A 75 7.10 15.93 5.87
CA LEU A 75 8.45 15.82 6.44
C LEU A 75 9.47 16.65 5.67
N ILE A 76 9.43 16.59 4.34
CA ILE A 76 10.30 17.39 3.47
C ILE A 76 10.04 18.88 3.69
N ALA A 77 8.78 19.31 3.73
CA ALA A 77 8.43 20.71 3.97
C ALA A 77 8.95 21.22 5.33
N ILE A 78 8.81 20.42 6.40
CA ILE A 78 9.36 20.75 7.72
C ILE A 78 10.88 20.89 7.64
N GLY A 79 11.56 19.94 6.99
CA GLY A 79 13.01 19.98 6.82
C GLY A 79 13.48 21.27 6.13
N TRP A 80 12.79 21.68 5.07
CA TRP A 80 13.09 22.95 4.38
C TRP A 80 12.83 24.18 5.24
N ILE A 81 11.71 24.23 5.98
CA ILE A 81 11.39 25.35 6.87
C ILE A 81 12.49 25.51 7.93
N VAL A 82 12.88 24.42 8.60
CA VAL A 82 13.93 24.42 9.62
C VAL A 82 15.26 24.89 9.04
N LEU A 83 15.63 24.40 7.85
CA LEU A 83 16.85 24.79 7.17
C LEU A 83 16.88 26.29 6.83
N ILE A 84 15.77 26.83 6.29
CA ILE A 84 15.65 28.26 5.98
C ILE A 84 15.77 29.10 7.25
N LEU A 85 15.07 28.72 8.33
CA LEU A 85 15.15 29.42 9.61
C LEU A 85 16.58 29.45 10.18
N ALA A 86 17.30 28.33 10.08
CA ALA A 86 18.69 28.25 10.53
C ALA A 86 19.61 29.18 9.73
N ILE A 87 19.42 29.26 8.41
CA ILE A 87 20.18 30.18 7.55
C ILE A 87 19.89 31.64 7.94
N ILE A 88 18.62 32.02 8.03
CA ILE A 88 18.19 33.37 8.42
C ILE A 88 18.81 33.75 9.78
N LEU A 89 18.63 32.90 10.79
CA LEU A 89 19.16 33.16 12.13
C LEU A 89 20.68 33.35 12.13
N ARG A 90 21.40 32.59 11.29
CA ARG A 90 22.85 32.74 11.14
C ARG A 90 23.24 34.02 10.40
N THR A 91 22.43 34.49 9.46
CA THR A 91 22.69 35.72 8.70
C THR A 91 22.45 36.98 9.53
N PHE A 92 21.48 36.98 10.45
CA PHE A 92 21.14 38.13 11.29
C PHE A 92 21.91 38.19 12.63
N ARG A 93 22.77 37.20 12.91
CA ARG A 93 23.59 37.13 14.11
C ARG A 93 25.06 37.38 13.78
#